data_AF-D2QJH4-F1
#
_entry.id   AF-D2QJH4-F1
#
_cell.length_a   1.000
_cell.length_b   1.000
_cell.length_c   1.000
_cell.angle_alpha   90.00
_cell.angle_beta   90.00
_cell.angle_gamma   90.00
#
_symmetry.space_group_name_H-M   'P 1'
#
loop_
_entity.id
_entity.type
_entity.pdbx_description
1 polymer ?
#
loop_
_entity_poly.entity_id
_entity_poly.type
_entity_poly.pdbx_seq_one_letter_code
_entity_poly.pdbx_strand_id
1 'polypeptide(L)'
;MKSKNLVSLSVSAVFFVLSITGLLIYFGQGGYVVDHTHAWFGVLFFIAAVFHIINNWSSIVGYSKSRRTGSIQKELIIPVVIVAIFAAGIGFDVPVFKKLGNAGKDLVRGSRPKGGPLSQTAVDSIANAVETAYATAYSKGDTGALAAVMPVKTALLTEAGTILSGSDIQKNLLARTTPEVIKTKVDRAEALDDRTILVYGTSTNSIATSPSVYSHILKEQDKKWKIIAAQRAFPSVQ
;
A
#
# COMPACT_ATOMS: atom_id res chain seq x y z
N MET A 1 -45.69 -12.05 13.66
CA MET A 1 -44.57 -12.84 13.06
C MET A 1 -44.42 -12.58 11.55
N LYS A 2 -44.09 -11.34 11.12
CA LYS A 2 -43.97 -10.99 9.69
C LYS A 2 -42.56 -10.60 9.22
N SER A 3 -41.56 -10.55 10.10
CA SER A 3 -40.21 -10.06 9.75
C SER A 3 -39.21 -11.14 9.34
N LYS A 4 -39.48 -12.44 9.54
CA LYS A 4 -38.51 -13.52 9.22
C LYS A 4 -38.06 -13.49 7.76
N ASN A 5 -38.99 -13.22 6.85
CA ASN A 5 -38.70 -13.12 5.42
C ASN A 5 -37.86 -11.87 5.11
N LEU A 6 -38.16 -10.73 5.75
CA LEU A 6 -37.39 -9.50 5.61
C LEU A 6 -35.96 -9.66 6.14
N VAL A 7 -35.78 -10.32 7.29
CA VAL A 7 -34.47 -10.60 7.89
C VAL A 7 -33.66 -11.57 7.03
N SER A 8 -34.30 -12.58 6.47
CA SER A 8 -33.62 -13.54 5.58
C SER A 8 -33.24 -12.87 4.25
N LEU A 9 -34.12 -12.01 3.71
CA LEU A 9 -33.85 -11.24 2.50
C LEU A 9 -32.73 -10.23 2.70
N SER A 10 -32.68 -9.54 3.85
CA SER A 10 -31.61 -8.60 4.17
C SER A 10 -30.26 -9.30 4.32
N VAL A 11 -30.20 -10.44 5.01
CA VAL A 11 -28.99 -11.27 5.08
C VAL A 11 -28.54 -11.70 3.68
N SER A 12 -29.47 -12.11 2.82
CA SER A 12 -29.18 -12.52 1.44
C SER A 12 -28.61 -11.37 0.60
N ALA A 13 -29.19 -10.16 0.71
CA ALA A 13 -28.72 -8.98 0.01
C ALA A 13 -27.32 -8.56 0.47
N VAL A 14 -27.07 -8.56 1.78
CA VAL A 14 -25.75 -8.23 2.33
C VAL A 14 -24.71 -9.28 1.92
N PHE A 15 -25.07 -10.56 1.96
CA PHE A 15 -24.21 -11.65 1.50
C PHE A 15 -23.85 -11.53 0.02
N PHE A 16 -24.80 -11.10 -0.83
CA PHE A 16 -24.55 -10.86 -2.25
C PHE A 16 -23.48 -9.78 -2.47
N VAL A 17 -23.61 -8.64 -1.77
CA VAL A 17 -22.62 -7.56 -1.84
C VAL A 17 -21.25 -8.03 -1.33
N LEU A 18 -21.21 -8.74 -0.21
CA LEU A 18 -19.98 -9.32 0.32
C LEU A 18 -19.32 -10.31 -0.63
N SER A 19 -20.11 -11.14 -1.30
CA SER A 19 -19.62 -12.14 -2.25
C SER A 19 -18.97 -11.46 -3.46
N ILE A 20 -19.65 -10.48 -4.06
CA ILE A 20 -19.09 -9.73 -5.21
C ILE A 20 -17.83 -8.99 -4.82
N THR A 21 -17.89 -8.19 -3.74
CA THR A 21 -16.73 -7.41 -3.29
C THR A 21 -15.57 -8.30 -2.85
N GLY A 22 -15.86 -9.42 -2.18
CA GLY A 22 -14.86 -10.42 -1.80
C GLY A 22 -14.19 -11.07 -3.00
N LEU A 23 -14.95 -11.41 -4.06
CA LEU A 23 -14.39 -11.92 -5.31
C LEU A 23 -13.52 -10.86 -6.01
N LEU A 24 -13.96 -9.61 -6.09
CA LEU A 24 -13.17 -8.52 -6.66
C LEU A 24 -11.85 -8.36 -5.91
N ILE A 25 -11.87 -8.38 -4.57
CA ILE A 25 -10.66 -8.31 -3.73
C ILE A 25 -9.76 -9.53 -3.95
N TYR A 26 -10.36 -10.74 -3.99
CA TYR A 26 -9.65 -11.99 -4.23
C TYR A 26 -8.96 -12.02 -5.59
N PHE A 27 -9.55 -11.42 -6.61
CA PHE A 27 -8.96 -11.28 -7.94
C PHE A 27 -8.04 -10.05 -8.10
N GLY A 28 -7.81 -9.29 -7.02
CA GLY A 28 -6.92 -8.12 -7.04
C GLY A 28 -7.51 -6.89 -7.73
N GLN A 29 -8.83 -6.86 -7.94
CA GLN A 29 -9.60 -5.74 -8.45
C GLN A 29 -10.20 -4.87 -7.33
N GLY A 30 -9.85 -5.16 -6.07
CA GLY A 30 -10.21 -4.33 -4.91
C GLY A 30 -9.45 -3.00 -4.92
N GLY A 31 -10.17 -1.90 -5.07
CA GLY A 31 -9.68 -0.55 -4.80
C GLY A 31 -10.25 -0.03 -3.48
N TYR A 32 -9.86 1.19 -3.08
CA TYR A 32 -10.29 1.83 -1.82
C TYR A 32 -11.80 1.69 -1.54
N VAL A 33 -12.65 1.95 -2.55
CA VAL A 33 -14.11 1.86 -2.42
C VAL A 33 -14.60 0.43 -2.20
N VAL A 34 -14.04 -0.55 -2.92
CA VAL A 34 -14.43 -1.96 -2.83
C VAL A 34 -14.03 -2.51 -1.47
N ASP A 35 -12.81 -2.22 -1.01
CA ASP A 35 -12.28 -2.67 0.28
C ASP A 35 -13.12 -2.11 1.44
N HIS A 36 -13.44 -0.81 1.41
CA HIS A 36 -14.28 -0.17 2.43
C HIS A 36 -15.71 -0.71 2.40
N THR A 37 -16.27 -0.92 1.21
CA THR A 37 -17.62 -1.49 1.07
C THR A 37 -17.65 -2.90 1.64
N HIS A 38 -16.66 -3.75 1.33
CA HIS A 38 -16.57 -5.10 1.87
C HIS A 38 -16.48 -5.09 3.41
N ALA A 39 -15.60 -4.25 3.96
CA ALA A 39 -15.41 -4.15 5.41
C ALA A 39 -16.71 -3.71 6.12
N TRP A 40 -17.37 -2.65 5.64
CA TRP A 40 -18.60 -2.13 6.25
C TRP A 40 -19.78 -3.09 6.08
N PHE A 41 -19.93 -3.72 4.90
CA PHE A 41 -20.94 -4.75 4.72
C PHE A 41 -20.64 -6.02 5.54
N GLY A 42 -19.37 -6.27 5.89
CA GLY A 42 -18.98 -7.35 6.81
C GLY A 42 -19.51 -7.12 8.22
N VAL A 43 -19.37 -5.89 8.72
CA VAL A 43 -19.96 -5.48 10.01
C VAL A 43 -21.49 -5.61 9.96
N LEU A 44 -22.12 -5.12 8.89
CA LEU A 44 -23.57 -5.23 8.72
C LEU A 44 -24.04 -6.69 8.65
N PHE A 45 -23.28 -7.54 7.96
CA PHE A 45 -23.57 -8.97 7.85
C PHE A 45 -23.50 -9.67 9.20
N PHE A 46 -22.49 -9.36 10.02
CA PHE A 46 -22.39 -9.93 11.36
C PHE A 46 -23.63 -9.59 12.21
N ILE A 47 -24.04 -8.32 12.22
CA ILE A 47 -25.24 -7.87 12.95
C ILE A 47 -26.49 -8.58 12.42
N ALA A 48 -26.65 -8.62 11.08
CA ALA A 48 -27.79 -9.27 10.44
C ALA A 48 -27.82 -10.79 10.71
N ALA A 49 -26.66 -11.45 10.72
CA ALA A 49 -26.52 -12.88 11.00
C ALA A 49 -26.87 -13.20 12.45
N VAL A 50 -26.42 -12.40 13.43
CA VAL A 50 -26.83 -12.55 14.83
C VAL A 50 -28.35 -12.43 14.97
N PHE A 51 -28.95 -11.41 14.37
CA PHE A 51 -30.40 -11.23 14.40
C PHE A 51 -31.13 -12.39 13.69
N HIS A 52 -30.59 -12.89 12.59
CA HIS A 52 -31.13 -14.04 11.87
C HIS A 52 -31.08 -15.32 12.69
N ILE A 53 -29.97 -15.59 13.40
CA ILE A 53 -29.82 -16.76 14.28
C ILE A 53 -30.84 -16.71 15.42
N ILE A 54 -30.95 -15.56 16.11
CA ILE A 54 -31.89 -15.40 17.23
C ILE A 54 -33.34 -15.62 16.76
N ASN A 55 -33.73 -15.00 15.63
CA ASN A 55 -35.10 -15.12 15.11
C ASN A 55 -35.46 -16.50 14.54
N ASN A 56 -34.45 -17.31 14.21
CA ASN A 56 -34.62 -18.65 13.64
C ASN A 56 -34.07 -19.76 14.54
N TRP A 57 -33.83 -19.47 15.82
CA TRP A 57 -33.23 -20.41 16.77
C TRP A 57 -33.96 -21.76 16.85
N SER A 58 -35.28 -21.74 16.92
CA SER A 58 -36.08 -22.97 16.97
C SER A 58 -35.92 -23.84 15.72
N SER A 59 -35.77 -23.22 14.55
CA SER A 59 -35.51 -23.93 13.30
C SER A 59 -34.11 -24.52 13.28
N ILE A 60 -33.09 -23.74 13.69
CA ILE A 60 -31.70 -24.20 13.77
C ILE A 60 -31.59 -25.42 14.69
N VAL A 61 -32.15 -25.35 15.91
CA VAL A 61 -32.14 -26.49 16.84
C VAL A 61 -32.90 -27.69 16.26
N GLY A 62 -34.02 -27.45 15.58
CA GLY A 62 -34.82 -28.49 14.93
C GLY A 62 -34.10 -29.23 13.81
N TYR A 63 -33.23 -28.54 13.06
CA TYR A 63 -32.35 -29.17 12.06
C TYR A 63 -31.09 -29.77 12.68
N SER A 64 -30.65 -29.26 13.83
CA SER A 64 -29.41 -29.71 14.46
C SER A 64 -29.56 -31.00 15.25
N LYS A 65 -30.78 -31.37 15.65
CA LYS A 65 -31.04 -32.55 16.48
C LYS A 65 -31.92 -33.57 15.76
N SER A 66 -31.62 -34.85 15.95
CA SER A 66 -32.49 -35.95 15.52
C SER A 66 -33.77 -35.96 16.34
N ARG A 67 -34.93 -35.98 15.67
CA ARG A 67 -36.23 -36.09 16.34
C ARG A 67 -36.44 -37.42 17.06
N ARG A 68 -35.72 -38.48 16.68
CA ARG A 68 -35.83 -39.81 17.30
C ARG A 68 -34.93 -40.00 18.51
N THR A 69 -33.74 -39.40 18.51
CA THR A 69 -32.69 -39.70 19.50
C THR A 69 -32.26 -38.46 20.31
N GLY A 70 -32.69 -37.26 19.93
CA GLY A 70 -32.27 -36.00 20.57
C GLY A 70 -30.80 -35.62 20.36
N SER A 71 -30.01 -36.50 19.75
CA SER A 71 -28.58 -36.32 19.46
C SER A 71 -28.36 -35.33 18.32
N ILE A 72 -27.18 -34.68 18.30
CA ILE A 72 -26.77 -33.82 17.20
C ILE A 72 -26.70 -34.64 15.90
N GLN A 73 -27.21 -34.07 14.82
CA GLN A 73 -27.15 -34.65 13.48
C GLN A 73 -25.70 -34.78 13.03
N LYS A 74 -25.29 -35.98 12.61
CA LYS A 74 -23.90 -36.25 12.17
C LYS A 74 -23.53 -35.42 10.95
N GLU A 75 -24.54 -35.01 10.18
CA GLU A 75 -24.46 -34.11 9.03
C GLU A 75 -23.87 -32.75 9.42
N LEU A 76 -23.97 -32.31 10.68
CA LEU A 76 -23.35 -31.08 11.16
C LEU A 76 -21.84 -31.21 11.41
N ILE A 77 -21.31 -32.44 11.53
CA ILE A 77 -19.89 -32.65 11.79
C ILE A 77 -19.07 -32.13 10.62
N ILE A 78 -19.46 -32.45 9.38
CA ILE A 78 -18.74 -32.06 8.17
C ILE A 78 -18.58 -30.52 8.06
N PRO A 79 -19.65 -29.70 8.08
CA PRO A 79 -19.50 -28.25 7.98
C PRO A 79 -18.72 -27.65 9.14
N VAL A 80 -18.88 -28.18 10.37
CA VAL A 80 -18.11 -27.71 11.54
C VAL A 80 -16.61 -28.00 11.36
N VAL A 81 -16.26 -29.20 10.91
CA VAL A 81 -14.87 -29.60 10.64
C VAL A 81 -14.27 -28.74 9.53
N ILE A 82 -15.01 -28.49 8.44
CA ILE A 82 -14.54 -27.62 7.35
C ILE A 82 -14.26 -26.21 7.86
N VAL A 83 -15.20 -25.61 8.60
CA VAL A 83 -15.02 -24.26 9.17
C VAL A 83 -13.83 -24.22 10.12
N ALA A 84 -13.68 -25.22 10.99
CA ALA A 84 -12.56 -25.31 11.91
C ALA A 84 -11.21 -25.43 11.19
N ILE A 85 -11.12 -26.24 10.13
CA ILE A 85 -9.91 -26.39 9.31
C ILE A 85 -9.55 -25.07 8.63
N PHE A 86 -10.51 -24.38 8.03
CA PHE A 86 -10.25 -23.09 7.38
C PHE A 86 -9.84 -22.01 8.40
N ALA A 87 -10.57 -21.92 9.52
CA ALA A 87 -10.28 -20.93 10.57
C ALA A 87 -8.89 -21.15 11.18
N ALA A 88 -8.54 -22.40 11.54
CA ALA A 88 -7.23 -22.73 12.08
C ALA A 88 -6.13 -22.55 11.02
N GLY A 89 -6.35 -23.03 9.79
CA GLY A 89 -5.39 -22.92 8.71
C GLY A 89 -5.03 -21.48 8.33
N ILE A 90 -6.02 -20.59 8.33
CA ILE A 90 -5.82 -19.15 8.12
C ILE A 90 -5.19 -18.52 9.37
N GLY A 91 -5.70 -18.83 10.57
CA GLY A 91 -5.24 -18.23 11.83
C GLY A 91 -3.80 -18.57 12.20
N PHE A 92 -3.31 -19.75 11.82
CA PHE A 92 -1.92 -20.19 12.03
C PHE A 92 -1.01 -19.99 10.81
N ASP A 93 -1.45 -19.22 9.79
CA ASP A 93 -0.70 -18.91 8.55
C ASP A 93 -0.11 -20.16 7.85
N VAL A 94 -0.90 -21.23 7.75
CA VAL A 94 -0.45 -22.47 7.12
C VAL A 94 -0.22 -22.22 5.62
N PRO A 95 0.93 -22.65 5.03
CA PRO A 95 1.33 -22.25 3.67
C PRO A 95 0.30 -22.52 2.56
N VAL A 96 -0.50 -23.59 2.68
CA VAL A 96 -1.53 -23.94 1.69
C VAL A 96 -2.63 -22.88 1.62
N PHE A 97 -3.06 -22.33 2.77
CA PHE A 97 -4.10 -21.29 2.81
C PHE A 97 -3.58 -19.96 2.28
N LYS A 98 -2.31 -19.66 2.49
CA LYS A 98 -1.64 -18.50 1.88
C LYS A 98 -1.59 -18.60 0.36
N LYS A 99 -1.26 -19.78 -0.19
CA LYS A 99 -1.30 -20.03 -1.63
C LYS A 99 -2.73 -19.89 -2.16
N LEU A 100 -3.70 -20.54 -1.50
CA LEU A 100 -5.10 -20.49 -1.89
C LEU A 100 -5.66 -19.06 -1.88
N GLY A 101 -5.40 -18.28 -0.82
CA GLY A 101 -5.86 -16.91 -0.70
C GLY A 101 -5.27 -15.93 -1.73
N ASN A 102 -4.13 -16.27 -2.34
CA ASN A 102 -3.50 -15.47 -3.38
C ASN A 102 -3.75 -16.00 -4.80
N ALA A 103 -4.26 -17.24 -4.95
CA ALA A 103 -4.42 -17.88 -6.25
C ALA A 103 -5.32 -17.08 -7.22
N GLY A 104 -6.35 -16.39 -6.72
CA GLY A 104 -7.19 -15.51 -7.53
C GLY A 104 -6.42 -14.33 -8.11
N LYS A 105 -5.61 -13.67 -7.26
CA LYS A 105 -4.74 -12.57 -7.68
C LYS A 105 -3.73 -13.06 -8.70
N ASP A 106 -3.16 -14.25 -8.49
CA ASP A 106 -2.17 -14.85 -9.39
C ASP A 106 -2.81 -15.24 -10.74
N LEU A 107 -4.04 -15.76 -10.76
CA LEU A 107 -4.78 -16.12 -11.97
C LEU A 107 -5.07 -14.91 -12.86
N VAL A 108 -5.57 -13.82 -12.27
CA VAL A 108 -5.91 -12.60 -13.02
C VAL A 108 -4.67 -11.81 -13.43
N ARG A 109 -3.58 -11.92 -12.65
CA ARG A 109 -2.28 -11.32 -13.01
C ARG A 109 -1.52 -12.11 -14.08
N GLY A 110 -1.84 -13.38 -14.29
CA GLY A 110 -1.07 -14.32 -15.14
C GLY A 110 0.33 -14.59 -14.57
N SER A 111 1.20 -15.28 -15.31
CA SER A 111 2.62 -15.54 -14.96
C SER A 111 3.50 -14.28 -14.86
N ARG A 112 2.88 -13.10 -14.71
CA ARG A 112 3.60 -11.92 -14.25
C ARG A 112 4.03 -12.22 -12.83
N PRO A 113 5.34 -12.13 -12.53
CA PRO A 113 5.78 -12.18 -11.14
C PRO A 113 4.92 -11.20 -10.35
N LYS A 114 4.69 -11.46 -9.05
CA LYS A 114 4.35 -10.39 -8.10
C LYS A 114 5.10 -9.14 -8.57
N GLY A 115 4.42 -7.99 -8.70
CA GLY A 115 5.10 -6.70 -8.80
C GLY A 115 6.16 -6.69 -7.71
N GLY A 116 7.35 -7.09 -8.13
CA GLY A 116 8.52 -7.10 -7.31
C GLY A 116 9.03 -5.68 -7.39
N PRO A 117 9.84 -5.25 -6.43
CA PRO A 117 10.57 -4.00 -6.58
C PRO A 117 11.08 -3.92 -8.02
N LEU A 118 10.89 -2.74 -8.64
CA LEU A 118 11.49 -2.40 -9.93
C LEU A 118 12.85 -3.09 -10.04
N SER A 119 13.14 -3.74 -11.17
CA SER A 119 14.44 -4.42 -11.34
C SER A 119 15.56 -3.47 -10.90
N GLN A 120 16.56 -3.95 -10.18
CA GLN A 120 17.59 -3.06 -9.61
C GLN A 120 18.22 -2.14 -10.67
N THR A 121 18.43 -2.64 -11.89
CA THR A 121 18.89 -1.85 -13.04
C THR A 121 17.96 -0.66 -13.37
N ALA A 122 16.65 -0.86 -13.31
CA ALA A 122 15.68 0.21 -13.50
C ALA A 122 15.70 1.20 -12.33
N VAL A 123 15.81 0.71 -11.09
CA VAL A 123 15.95 1.54 -9.89
C VAL A 123 17.16 2.46 -10.00
N ASP A 124 18.33 1.88 -10.31
CA ASP A 124 19.58 2.60 -10.46
C ASP A 124 19.49 3.63 -11.60
N SER A 125 18.88 3.25 -12.73
CA SER A 125 18.70 4.15 -13.87
C SER A 125 17.78 5.32 -13.53
N ILE A 126 16.67 5.09 -12.83
CA ILE A 126 15.72 6.12 -12.43
C ILE A 126 16.38 7.06 -11.41
N ALA A 127 17.02 6.51 -10.38
CA ALA A 127 17.70 7.29 -9.35
C ALA A 127 18.76 8.21 -9.96
N ASN A 128 19.67 7.67 -10.79
CA ASN A 128 20.70 8.48 -11.43
C ASN A 128 20.11 9.56 -12.34
N ALA A 129 19.06 9.25 -13.11
CA ALA A 129 18.42 10.24 -13.99
C ALA A 129 17.77 11.38 -13.20
N VAL A 130 17.03 11.08 -12.13
CA VAL A 130 16.37 12.09 -11.30
C VAL A 130 17.39 12.94 -10.55
N GLU A 131 18.42 12.34 -9.95
CA GLU A 131 19.46 13.07 -9.22
C GLU A 131 20.31 13.95 -10.14
N THR A 132 20.60 13.48 -11.36
CA THR A 132 21.31 14.28 -12.36
C THR A 132 20.47 15.48 -12.82
N ALA A 133 19.17 15.25 -13.04
CA ALA A 133 18.24 16.32 -13.42
C ALA A 133 18.08 17.36 -12.30
N TYR A 134 17.99 16.91 -11.04
CA TYR A 134 17.98 17.77 -9.86
C TYR A 134 19.26 18.61 -9.77
N ALA A 135 20.43 17.97 -9.82
CA ALA A 135 21.72 18.67 -9.71
C ALA A 135 21.91 19.70 -10.83
N THR A 136 21.51 19.35 -12.05
CA THR A 136 21.57 20.22 -13.22
C THR A 136 20.64 21.42 -13.08
N ALA A 137 19.37 21.19 -12.71
CA ALA A 137 18.39 22.26 -12.56
C ALA A 137 18.79 23.24 -11.45
N TYR A 138 19.23 22.73 -10.30
CA TYR A 138 19.70 23.53 -9.18
C TYR A 138 20.94 24.36 -9.57
N SER A 139 21.95 23.73 -10.17
CA SER A 139 23.19 24.42 -10.54
C SER A 139 22.95 25.57 -11.54
N LYS A 140 22.01 25.36 -12.47
CA LYS A 140 21.62 26.36 -13.48
C LYS A 140 20.70 27.46 -12.96
N GLY A 141 20.13 27.32 -11.75
CA GLY A 141 19.10 28.24 -11.28
C GLY A 141 17.75 28.07 -12.00
N ASP A 142 17.52 26.95 -12.68
CA ASP A 142 16.31 26.73 -13.48
C ASP A 142 15.17 26.22 -12.59
N THR A 143 14.33 27.15 -12.12
CA THR A 143 13.20 26.82 -11.24
C THR A 143 12.12 26.00 -11.92
N GLY A 144 11.96 26.11 -13.25
CA GLY A 144 10.99 25.33 -14.02
C GLY A 144 11.41 23.85 -14.12
N ALA A 145 12.66 23.61 -14.49
CA ALA A 145 13.24 22.27 -14.49
C ALA A 145 13.30 21.68 -13.07
N LEU A 146 13.63 22.52 -12.07
CA LEU A 146 13.66 22.10 -10.67
C LEU A 146 12.26 21.69 -10.19
N ALA A 147 11.21 22.43 -10.51
CA ALA A 147 9.84 22.09 -10.14
C ALA A 147 9.35 20.78 -10.79
N ALA A 148 9.91 20.39 -11.94
CA ALA A 148 9.56 19.14 -12.61
C ALA A 148 10.07 17.89 -11.85
N VAL A 149 11.21 18.00 -11.18
CA VAL A 149 11.84 16.91 -10.42
C VAL A 149 11.66 17.03 -8.92
N MET A 150 11.46 18.24 -8.40
CA MET A 150 11.24 18.56 -6.99
C MET A 150 10.03 19.50 -6.87
N PRO A 151 8.81 18.94 -6.80
CA PRO A 151 7.58 19.71 -6.70
C PRO A 151 7.56 20.69 -5.52
N VAL A 152 6.72 21.72 -5.61
CA VAL A 152 6.58 22.75 -4.56
C VAL A 152 6.23 22.21 -3.17
N LYS A 153 5.59 21.03 -3.11
CA LYS A 153 5.19 20.35 -1.86
C LYS A 153 6.24 19.39 -1.30
N THR A 154 7.40 19.24 -1.95
CA THR A 154 8.48 18.40 -1.44
C THR A 154 8.94 18.93 -0.09
N ALA A 155 9.06 18.05 0.90
CA ALA A 155 9.66 18.41 2.19
C ALA A 155 11.16 18.10 2.15
N LEU A 156 11.99 19.08 2.51
CA LEU A 156 13.43 18.94 2.66
C LEU A 156 13.83 19.21 4.11
N LEU A 157 14.46 18.25 4.78
CA LEU A 157 15.18 18.48 6.03
C LEU A 157 16.63 18.85 5.71
N THR A 158 17.05 20.07 6.06
CA THR A 158 18.42 20.54 5.85
C THR A 158 19.37 20.00 6.92
N GLU A 159 20.67 20.15 6.66
CA GLU A 159 21.75 19.80 7.58
C GLU A 159 21.65 20.56 8.92
N ALA A 160 21.01 21.74 8.92
CA ALA A 160 20.76 22.56 10.10
C ALA A 160 19.51 22.14 10.90
N GLY A 161 18.80 21.08 10.46
CA GLY A 161 17.55 20.63 11.09
C GLY A 161 16.32 21.45 10.69
N THR A 162 16.43 22.35 9.72
CA THR A 162 15.31 23.16 9.22
C THR A 162 14.52 22.38 8.18
N ILE A 163 13.19 22.46 8.26
CA ILE A 163 12.31 21.91 7.22
C ILE A 163 11.98 23.01 6.21
N LEU A 164 12.29 22.77 4.94
CA LEU A 164 11.96 23.62 3.81
C LEU A 164 10.98 22.92 2.88
N SER A 165 10.10 23.67 2.23
CA SER A 165 9.31 23.16 1.11
C SER A 165 10.08 23.30 -0.21
N GLY A 166 9.69 22.54 -1.24
CA GLY A 166 10.20 22.71 -2.60
C GLY A 166 10.00 24.15 -3.12
N SER A 167 8.94 24.83 -2.66
CA SER A 167 8.70 26.24 -2.97
C SER A 167 9.74 27.17 -2.33
N ASP A 168 10.19 26.87 -1.11
CA ASP A 168 11.21 27.66 -0.42
C ASP A 168 12.57 27.49 -1.11
N ILE A 169 12.89 26.26 -1.55
CA ILE A 169 14.10 25.98 -2.31
C ILE A 169 14.12 26.78 -3.62
N GLN A 170 13.01 26.80 -4.36
CA GLN A 170 12.92 27.58 -5.61
C GLN A 170 13.07 29.08 -5.36
N LYS A 171 12.45 29.62 -4.30
CA LYS A 171 12.61 31.04 -3.91
C LYS A 171 14.05 31.36 -3.52
N ASN A 172 14.69 30.51 -2.72
CA ASN A 172 16.09 30.68 -2.31
C ASN A 172 17.03 30.65 -3.53
N LEU A 173 16.73 29.79 -4.50
CA LEU A 173 17.50 29.71 -5.74
C LEU A 173 17.40 30.98 -6.58
N LEU A 174 16.20 31.60 -6.66
CA LEU A 174 15.99 32.89 -7.33
C LEU A 174 16.65 34.06 -6.60
N ALA A 175 16.71 34.00 -5.26
CA ALA A 175 17.33 35.03 -4.44
C ALA A 175 18.87 34.92 -4.39
N ARG A 176 19.45 33.86 -4.97
CA ARG A 176 20.88 33.57 -4.91
C ARG A 176 21.68 34.59 -5.73
N THR A 177 22.66 35.24 -5.10
CA THR A 177 23.55 36.21 -5.76
C THR A 177 24.84 35.59 -6.30
N THR A 178 25.24 34.42 -5.79
CA THR A 178 26.46 33.71 -6.19
C THR A 178 26.12 32.36 -6.83
N PRO A 179 26.67 32.01 -8.00
CA PRO A 179 26.48 30.69 -8.58
C PRO A 179 26.99 29.57 -7.65
N GLU A 180 26.15 28.58 -7.41
CA GLU A 180 26.43 27.40 -6.61
C GLU A 180 26.20 26.18 -7.50
N VAL A 181 27.24 25.39 -7.69
CA VAL A 181 27.19 24.17 -8.50
C VAL A 181 27.15 22.99 -7.55
N ILE A 182 26.11 22.17 -7.68
CA ILE A 182 25.97 20.93 -6.91
C ILE A 182 26.27 19.73 -7.82
N LYS A 183 26.96 18.74 -7.27
CA LYS A 183 27.17 17.44 -7.90
C LYS A 183 26.68 16.36 -6.97
N THR A 184 25.82 15.50 -7.48
CA THR A 184 25.27 14.36 -6.75
C THR A 184 25.91 13.07 -7.27
N LYS A 185 26.06 12.10 -6.37
CA LYS A 185 26.46 10.73 -6.67
C LYS A 185 25.50 9.81 -5.95
N VAL A 186 24.79 8.96 -6.69
CA VAL A 186 23.98 7.90 -6.10
C VAL A 186 24.91 6.81 -5.58
N ASP A 187 24.86 6.56 -4.27
CA ASP A 187 25.64 5.51 -3.62
C ASP A 187 24.83 4.21 -3.50
N ARG A 188 23.52 4.33 -3.26
CA ARG A 188 22.57 3.21 -3.20
C ARG A 188 21.17 3.68 -3.55
N ALA A 189 20.40 2.86 -4.26
CA ALA A 189 18.98 3.10 -4.49
C ALA A 189 18.19 1.80 -4.34
N GLU A 190 17.00 1.87 -3.74
CA GLU A 190 16.17 0.70 -3.47
C GLU A 190 14.71 1.02 -3.74
N ALA A 191 14.01 0.13 -4.44
CA ALA A 191 12.57 0.23 -4.57
C ALA A 191 11.89 -0.21 -3.26
N LEU A 192 11.10 0.70 -2.69
CA LEU A 192 10.21 0.39 -1.57
C LEU A 192 8.93 -0.30 -2.09
N ASP A 193 8.49 0.09 -3.29
CA ASP A 193 7.41 -0.53 -4.06
C ASP A 193 7.57 -0.21 -5.57
N ASP A 194 6.60 -0.57 -6.39
CA ASP A 194 6.62 -0.37 -7.86
C ASP A 194 6.68 1.12 -8.27
N ARG A 195 6.39 2.05 -7.36
CA ARG A 195 6.24 3.50 -7.61
C ARG A 195 7.01 4.37 -6.64
N THR A 196 7.81 3.79 -5.75
CA THR A 196 8.53 4.50 -4.70
C THR A 196 9.94 3.96 -4.60
N ILE A 197 10.93 4.84 -4.71
CA ILE A 197 12.35 4.51 -4.60
C ILE A 197 12.96 5.35 -3.49
N LEU A 198 13.75 4.72 -2.63
CA LEU A 198 14.61 5.38 -1.67
C LEU A 198 16.03 5.48 -2.25
N VAL A 199 16.58 6.69 -2.30
CA VAL A 199 17.90 6.98 -2.85
C VAL A 199 18.78 7.52 -1.74
N TYR A 200 19.97 6.95 -1.61
CA TYR A 200 21.05 7.43 -0.77
C TYR A 200 22.22 7.86 -1.64
N GLY A 201 22.83 8.99 -1.30
CA GLY A 201 23.96 9.46 -2.05
C GLY A 201 24.77 10.52 -1.32
N THR A 202 25.79 10.98 -2.04
CA THR A 202 26.69 12.04 -1.62
C THR A 202 26.53 13.25 -2.53
N SER A 203 26.48 14.43 -1.92
CA SER A 203 26.38 15.71 -2.61
C SER A 203 27.61 16.56 -2.28
N THR A 204 28.22 17.13 -3.32
CA THR A 204 29.27 18.15 -3.18
C THR A 204 28.76 19.46 -3.75
N ASN A 205 29.25 20.54 -3.17
CA ASN A 205 28.84 21.89 -3.52
C ASN A 205 30.11 22.72 -3.75
N SER A 206 30.13 23.57 -4.77
CA SER A 206 31.24 24.49 -5.05
C SER A 206 31.56 25.48 -3.92
N ILE A 207 30.66 25.67 -2.96
CA ILE A 207 30.81 26.59 -1.83
C ILE A 207 31.17 25.88 -0.52
N ALA A 208 30.78 24.61 -0.36
CA ALA A 208 31.01 23.86 0.87
C ALA A 208 32.31 23.05 0.81
N THR A 209 33.08 23.06 1.90
CA THR A 209 34.35 22.33 2.01
C THR A 209 34.18 20.82 2.28
N SER A 210 33.02 20.42 2.79
CA SER A 210 32.71 19.02 3.13
C SER A 210 31.56 18.51 2.28
N PRO A 211 31.62 17.26 1.77
CA PRO A 211 30.48 16.62 1.14
C PRO A 211 29.37 16.42 2.18
N SER A 212 28.12 16.59 1.76
CA SER A 212 26.96 16.15 2.54
C SER A 212 26.46 14.80 2.03
N VAL A 213 25.83 14.04 2.91
CA VAL A 213 25.07 12.84 2.55
C VAL A 213 23.59 13.22 2.42
N TYR A 214 22.89 12.57 1.51
CA TYR A 214 21.47 12.81 1.32
C TYR A 214 20.68 11.51 1.22
N SER A 215 19.41 11.62 1.61
CA SER A 215 18.38 10.60 1.42
C SER A 215 17.20 11.24 0.71
N HIS A 216 16.85 10.75 -0.48
CA HIS A 216 15.70 11.23 -1.26
C HIS A 216 14.67 10.11 -1.42
N ILE A 217 13.39 10.45 -1.30
CA ILE A 217 12.28 9.57 -1.63
C ILE A 217 11.74 10.01 -2.98
N LEU A 218 11.86 9.13 -3.98
CA LEU A 218 11.30 9.32 -5.30
C LEU A 218 9.94 8.64 -5.37
N LYS A 219 8.98 9.30 -6.01
CA LYS A 219 7.67 8.71 -6.30
C LYS A 219 7.28 8.94 -7.75
N GLU A 220 6.73 7.92 -8.38
CA GLU A 220 6.13 8.04 -9.70
C GLU A 220 4.79 8.79 -9.60
N GLN A 221 4.70 9.93 -10.28
CA GLN A 221 3.50 10.74 -10.41
C GLN A 221 3.32 11.14 -11.89
N ASP A 222 2.17 10.84 -12.47
CA ASP A 222 1.87 11.13 -13.88
C ASP A 222 2.94 10.57 -14.85
N LYS A 223 3.40 9.34 -14.59
CA LYS A 223 4.48 8.66 -15.34
C LYS A 223 5.84 9.37 -15.28
N LYS A 224 6.06 10.26 -14.31
CA LYS A 224 7.32 10.95 -14.06
C LYS A 224 7.78 10.70 -12.64
N TRP A 225 9.07 10.43 -12.47
CA TRP A 225 9.68 10.26 -11.16
C TRP A 225 10.08 11.61 -10.58
N LYS A 226 9.67 11.85 -9.33
CA LYS A 226 9.88 13.13 -8.63
C LYS A 226 10.33 12.89 -7.20
N ILE A 227 11.19 13.77 -6.69
CA ILE A 227 11.62 13.82 -5.30
C ILE A 227 10.47 14.38 -4.47
N ILE A 228 9.83 13.55 -3.64
CA ILE A 228 8.71 13.96 -2.78
C ILE A 228 9.13 14.27 -1.34
N ALA A 229 10.28 13.74 -0.92
CA ALA A 229 10.92 14.08 0.34
C ALA A 229 12.43 14.00 0.17
N ALA A 230 13.13 14.86 0.90
CA ALA A 230 14.58 14.92 0.90
C ALA A 230 15.10 15.18 2.30
N GLN A 231 16.26 14.63 2.62
CA GLN A 231 16.99 14.90 3.84
C GLN A 231 18.47 15.03 3.48
N ARG A 232 19.15 15.98 4.13
CA ARG A 232 20.60 16.13 4.06
C ARG A 232 21.20 16.13 5.45
N ALA A 233 22.41 15.60 5.55
CA ALA A 233 23.21 15.64 6.76
C ALA A 233 24.70 15.76 6.41
N PHE A 234 25.50 16.29 7.33
CA PHE A 234 26.94 16.10 7.25
C PHE A 234 27.28 14.67 7.69
N PRO A 235 28.21 13.98 7.03
CA PRO A 235 28.71 12.72 7.53
C PRO A 235 29.28 12.94 8.93
N SER A 236 28.89 12.09 9.89
CA SER A 236 29.48 12.11 11.23
C SER A 236 30.98 11.91 11.10
N VAL A 237 31.77 12.87 11.58
CA VAL A 237 33.20 12.70 11.76
C VAL A 237 33.37 11.52 12.72
N GLN A 238 33.91 10.40 12.23
CA GLN A 238 34.37 9.30 13.08
C GLN A 238 35.72 9.66 13.68
#